data_AF-A0A183D282-F1
#
_entry.id   AF-A0A183D282-F1
#
_cell.length_a   1.000
_cell.length_b   1.000
_cell.length_c   1.000
_cell.angle_alpha   90.00
_cell.angle_beta   90.00
_cell.angle_gamma   90.00
#
_symmetry.space_group_name_H-M   'P 1'
#
loop_
_entity.id
_entity.type
_entity.pdbx_description
1 polymer ?
#
loop_
_entity_poly.entity_id
_entity_poly.type
_entity_poly.pdbx_seq_one_letter_code
_entity_poly.pdbx_strand_id
1 'polypeptide(L)'
;MAASSSTTQMFEVRVDPEVMSRKILHGFLPLTDARVLLREEGDYLLRLVDYQGQFICVLSALHIGEVLTVCVSRRDKMYFFDPSHKVCFHSSESSNTCSIHL
;
A
#
# COMPACT_ATOMS: atom_id res chain seq x y z
N MET A 1 11.17 -34.74 7.77
CA MET A 1 11.46 -33.51 8.56
C MET A 1 12.71 -32.89 7.94
N ALA A 2 12.75 -31.70 7.38
CA ALA A 2 11.98 -30.50 7.63
C ALA A 2 11.53 -29.85 6.30
N ALA A 3 10.29 -29.37 6.29
CA ALA A 3 9.81 -28.46 5.27
C ALA A 3 10.02 -27.02 5.77
N SER A 4 10.20 -26.12 4.80
CA SER A 4 9.94 -24.69 4.91
C SER A 4 11.03 -23.84 5.58
N SER A 5 11.95 -23.32 4.78
CA SER A 5 12.68 -22.08 5.09
C SER A 5 13.18 -21.41 3.81
N SER A 6 12.30 -21.18 2.83
CA SER A 6 12.71 -20.51 1.58
C SER A 6 11.68 -19.57 0.95
N THR A 7 10.50 -19.40 1.54
CA THR A 7 9.48 -18.45 1.02
C THR A 7 9.47 -17.10 1.73
N THR A 8 10.18 -16.94 2.85
CA THR A 8 10.27 -15.67 3.58
C THR A 8 11.50 -14.83 3.24
N GLN A 9 12.38 -15.31 2.35
CA GLN A 9 13.63 -14.62 1.97
C GLN A 9 13.57 -13.83 0.66
N MET A 10 12.40 -13.71 0.02
CA MET A 10 12.27 -12.91 -1.20
C MET A 10 11.44 -11.66 -0.92
N PHE A 11 12.15 -10.52 -0.95
CA PHE A 11 11.67 -9.15 -0.97
C PHE A 11 11.32 -8.50 0.38
N GLU A 12 12.35 -8.22 1.17
CA GLU A 12 12.33 -6.99 1.95
C GLU A 12 12.29 -5.81 0.96
N VAL A 13 11.09 -5.31 0.67
CA VAL A 13 10.97 -3.85 0.58
C VAL A 13 11.48 -3.38 1.93
N ARG A 14 12.74 -2.94 2.01
CA ARG A 14 13.34 -2.43 3.24
C ARG A 14 12.68 -1.10 3.57
N VAL A 15 11.40 -1.14 3.92
CA VAL A 15 10.70 -0.03 4.53
C VAL A 15 11.54 0.35 5.75
N ASP A 16 11.87 1.62 5.86
CA ASP A 16 12.72 2.10 6.92
C ASP A 16 12.15 1.64 8.28
N PRO A 17 12.96 1.09 9.20
CA PRO A 17 12.49 0.70 10.53
C PRO A 17 11.70 1.80 11.23
N GLU A 18 12.02 3.08 10.97
CA GLU A 18 11.24 4.19 11.49
C GLU A 18 9.81 4.21 10.95
N VAL A 19 9.62 3.95 9.65
CA VAL A 19 8.28 3.84 9.04
C VAL A 19 7.55 2.60 9.56
N MET A 20 8.26 1.48 9.76
CA MET A 20 7.69 0.28 10.37
C MET A 20 7.25 0.50 11.83
N SER A 21 7.93 1.39 12.55
CA SER A 21 7.58 1.73 13.94
C SER A 21 6.36 2.66 14.05
N ARG A 22 5.94 3.29 12.94
CA ARG A 22 4.76 4.15 12.94
C ARG A 22 3.51 3.30 12.88
N LYS A 23 2.55 3.62 13.77
CA LYS A 23 1.23 2.99 13.83
C LYS A 23 0.39 3.11 12.56
N ILE A 24 0.84 3.92 11.60
CA ILE A 24 0.16 4.12 10.32
C ILE A 24 0.49 3.02 9.29
N LEU A 25 1.51 2.19 9.50
CA LEU A 25 1.83 1.08 8.59
C LEU A 25 1.13 -0.20 9.04
N HIS A 26 0.23 -0.71 8.20
CA HIS A 26 -0.58 -1.90 8.49
C HIS A 26 -0.03 -3.18 7.84
N GLY A 27 1.18 -3.13 7.25
CA GLY A 27 1.75 -4.27 6.55
C GLY A 27 0.91 -4.67 5.33
N PHE A 28 0.79 -5.98 5.06
CA PHE A 28 -0.07 -6.47 3.99
C PHE A 28 -1.54 -6.32 4.38
N LEU A 29 -2.20 -5.33 3.80
CA LEU A 29 -3.61 -5.03 4.06
C LEU A 29 -4.36 -4.90 2.72
N PRO A 30 -5.28 -5.83 2.42
CA PRO A 30 -6.16 -5.74 1.26
C PRO A 30 -6.99 -4.45 1.25
N LEU A 31 -7.40 -4.00 0.06
CA LEU A 31 -8.24 -2.80 -0.07
C LEU A 31 -9.59 -2.95 0.63
N THR A 32 -10.17 -4.16 0.62
CA THR A 32 -11.42 -4.48 1.32
C THR A 32 -11.33 -4.17 2.81
N ASP A 33 -10.20 -4.52 3.42
CA ASP A 33 -9.99 -4.37 4.85
C ASP A 33 -9.65 -2.91 5.18
N ALA A 34 -8.88 -2.25 4.30
CA ALA A 34 -8.61 -0.81 4.40
C ALA A 34 -9.91 0.02 4.39
N ARG A 35 -10.90 -0.33 3.55
CA ARG A 35 -12.22 0.36 3.54
C ARG A 35 -12.98 0.25 4.86
N VAL A 36 -12.79 -0.81 5.63
CA VAL A 36 -13.44 -0.99 6.94
C VAL A 36 -12.75 -0.16 8.04
N LEU A 37 -11.44 0.06 7.87
CA LEU A 37 -10.63 0.84 8.82
C LEU A 37 -10.73 2.34 8.61
N LEU A 38 -10.86 2.79 7.36
CA LEU A 38 -11.01 4.20 7.01
C LEU A 38 -12.48 4.61 7.12
N ARG A 39 -12.84 5.29 8.21
CA ARG A 39 -14.25 5.55 8.59
C ARG A 39 -14.64 7.01 8.40
N GLU A 40 -13.71 7.91 8.65
CA GLU A 40 -13.93 9.35 8.61
C GLU A 40 -13.15 10.00 7.47
N GLU A 41 -13.70 11.09 6.93
CA GLU A 41 -13.06 11.88 5.89
C GLU A 41 -11.66 12.32 6.35
N GLY A 42 -10.64 12.02 5.53
CA GLY A 42 -9.24 12.30 5.86
C GLY A 42 -8.54 11.20 6.66
N ASP A 43 -9.22 10.12 7.05
CA ASP A 43 -8.55 8.92 7.57
C ASP A 43 -7.54 8.41 6.54
N TYR A 44 -6.38 7.95 7.00
CA TYR A 44 -5.35 7.39 6.14
C TYR A 44 -4.54 6.30 6.82
N LEU A 45 -3.97 5.41 6.01
CA LEU A 45 -3.03 4.39 6.41
C LEU A 45 -2.04 4.05 5.30
N LEU A 46 -0.89 3.52 5.67
CA LEU A 46 0.07 2.90 4.76
C LEU A 46 -0.15 1.39 4.74
N ARG A 47 -0.14 0.80 3.55
CA ARG A 47 -0.25 -0.65 3.36
C ARG A 47 0.68 -1.13 2.25
N LEU A 48 1.03 -2.40 2.32
CA LEU A 48 1.76 -3.13 1.29
C LEU A 48 0.76 -3.83 0.37
N VAL A 49 1.00 -3.74 -0.93
CA VAL A 49 0.17 -4.40 -1.96
C VAL A 49 1.07 -5.14 -2.93
N ASP A 50 0.56 -6.25 -3.46
CA ASP A 50 1.17 -6.94 -4.59
C ASP A 50 0.77 -6.21 -5.89
N TYR A 51 1.77 -5.78 -6.64
CA TYR A 51 1.63 -5.21 -7.96
C TYR A 51 2.60 -5.92 -8.93
N GLN A 52 2.04 -6.71 -9.86
CA GLN A 52 2.81 -7.46 -10.85
C GLN A 52 3.88 -8.38 -10.24
N GLY A 53 3.61 -8.99 -9.08
CA GLY A 53 4.56 -9.85 -8.37
C GLY A 53 5.62 -9.07 -7.58
N GLN A 54 5.48 -7.73 -7.49
CA GLN A 54 6.31 -6.87 -6.65
C GLN A 54 5.48 -6.25 -5.55
N PHE A 55 5.97 -6.34 -4.32
CA PHE A 55 5.35 -5.62 -3.21
C PHE A 55 5.72 -4.14 -3.27
N ILE A 56 4.72 -3.28 -3.22
CA ILE A 56 4.88 -1.83 -3.16
C ILE A 56 4.16 -1.27 -1.94
N CYS A 57 4.64 -0.14 -1.44
CA CYS A 57 3.97 0.61 -0.38
C CYS A 57 3.03 1.63 -0.99
N VAL A 58 1.81 1.72 -0.44
CA VAL A 58 0.80 2.69 -0.87
C VAL A 58 0.19 3.38 0.35
N LEU A 59 -0.17 4.65 0.18
CA LEU A 59 -1.04 5.38 1.08
C LEU A 59 -2.48 5.18 0.61
N SER A 60 -3.34 4.74 1.51
CA SER A 60 -4.78 4.75 1.29
C SER A 60 -5.45 5.76 2.20
N ALA A 61 -6.34 6.57 1.64
CA ALA A 61 -7.05 7.62 2.37
C ALA A 61 -8.52 7.67 1.96
N LEU A 62 -9.41 7.97 2.91
CA LEU A 62 -10.83 8.21 2.60
C LEU A 62 -11.02 9.67 2.20
N HIS A 63 -11.52 9.89 0.99
CA HIS A 63 -11.82 11.21 0.48
C HIS A 63 -13.14 11.21 -0.30
N ILE A 64 -14.08 12.06 0.10
CA ILE A 64 -15.41 12.20 -0.52
C ILE A 64 -16.12 10.83 -0.61
N GLY A 65 -16.03 10.04 0.46
CA GLY A 65 -16.66 8.73 0.55
C GLY A 65 -15.97 7.61 -0.25
N GLU A 66 -14.86 7.89 -0.93
CA GLU A 66 -14.09 6.90 -1.70
C GLU A 66 -12.68 6.71 -1.14
N VAL A 67 -12.18 5.47 -1.21
CA VAL A 67 -10.80 5.19 -0.80
C VAL A 67 -9.86 5.43 -1.97
N LEU A 68 -9.06 6.48 -1.85
CA LEU A 68 -7.96 6.81 -2.75
C LEU A 68 -6.76 5.95 -2.41
N THR A 69 -6.01 5.53 -3.42
CA THR A 69 -4.72 4.86 -3.24
C THR A 69 -3.63 5.57 -4.05
N VAL A 70 -2.52 5.90 -3.38
CA VAL A 70 -1.35 6.58 -3.96
C VAL A 70 -0.10 5.79 -3.66
N CYS A 71 0.73 5.55 -4.67
CA CYS A 71 2.01 4.86 -4.51
C CYS A 71 3.01 5.69 -3.72
N VAL A 72 3.71 5.03 -2.80
CA VAL A 72 4.83 5.61 -2.08
C VAL A 72 6.11 5.06 -2.67
N SER A 73 6.81 5.92 -3.41
CA SER A 73 8.11 5.60 -4.00
C SER A 73 9.24 5.90 -3.01
N ARG A 74 10.37 5.21 -3.17
CA ARG A 74 11.58 5.47 -2.39
C ARG A 74 12.77 5.66 -3.32
N ARG A 75 13.50 6.76 -3.14
CA ARG A 75 14.77 7.06 -3.82
C ARG A 75 15.69 7.74 -2.83
N ASP A 76 16.96 7.35 -2.79
CA ASP A 76 17.99 7.97 -1.93
C ASP A 76 17.56 8.15 -0.45
N LYS A 77 16.91 7.12 0.10
CA LYS A 77 16.35 7.08 1.48
C LYS A 77 15.19 8.06 1.73
N MET A 78 14.74 8.82 0.75
CA MET A 78 13.56 9.66 0.84
C MET A 78 12.33 8.95 0.28
N TYR A 79 11.20 9.15 0.97
CA TYR A 79 9.88 8.71 0.53
C TYR A 79 9.16 9.86 -0.15
N PHE A 80 8.51 9.59 -1.27
CA PHE A 80 7.77 10.59 -2.00
C PHE A 80 6.55 9.98 -2.68
N PHE A 81 5.52 10.81 -2.83
CA PHE A 81 4.43 10.55 -3.75
C PHE A 81 4.88 11.03 -5.12
N ASP A 82 4.80 10.17 -6.12
CA ASP A 82 5.03 10.62 -7.49
C ASP A 82 3.75 11.29 -8.00
N PRO A 83 3.75 12.62 -8.27
CA PRO A 83 2.58 13.31 -8.79
C PRO A 83 2.21 12.85 -10.21
N SER A 84 3.12 12.16 -10.90
CA SER A 84 2.90 11.58 -12.22
C SER A 84 2.12 10.26 -12.15
N HIS A 85 2.11 9.59 -10.99
CA HIS A 85 1.29 8.40 -10.78
C HIS A 85 -0.17 8.79 -10.60
N LYS A 86 -1.03 8.22 -11.45
CA LYS A 86 -2.48 8.42 -11.37
C LYS A 86 -2.98 7.91 -10.03
N VAL A 87 -3.75 8.75 -9.33
CA VAL A 87 -4.55 8.33 -8.18
C VAL A 87 -5.57 7.30 -8.67
N CYS A 88 -5.52 6.10 -8.12
CA CYS A 88 -6.57 5.10 -8.37
C CYS A 88 -7.74 5.42 -7.46
N PHE A 89 -8.87 5.79 -8.07
CA PHE A 89 -10.17 5.84 -7.43
C PHE A 89 -10.78 4.45 -7.55
N HIS A 90 -11.02 3.80 -6.41
CA HIS A 90 -11.76 2.56 -6.41
C HIS A 90 -13.19 2.87 -6.02
N SER A 91 -14.13 2.88 -6.98
CA SER A 91 -15.56 2.83 -6.68
C SER A 91 -15.96 1.45 -6.14
N SER A 92 -17.12 1.37 -5.51
CA SER A 92 -17.67 0.18 -4.83
C SER A 92 -17.91 -1.06 -5.73
N GLU A 93 -17.69 -0.98 -7.04
CA GLU A 93 -17.82 -2.11 -7.97
C GLU A 93 -16.45 -2.63 -8.42
N SER A 94 -16.04 -3.75 -7.79
CA SER A 94 -15.17 -4.80 -8.33
C SER A 94 -14.12 -4.40 -9.39
N SER A 95 -13.02 -3.77 -8.98
CA SER A 95 -11.77 -3.83 -9.75
C SER A 95 -10.56 -3.87 -8.81
N ASN A 96 -10.01 -5.07 -8.68
CA ASN A 96 -8.78 -5.38 -7.94
C ASN A 96 -7.51 -5.02 -8.73
N THR A 97 -7.63 -4.27 -9.82
CA THR A 97 -6.54 -3.96 -10.74
C THR A 97 -6.38 -2.46 -10.87
N CYS A 98 -5.63 -1.86 -9.94
CA CYS A 98 -5.10 -0.52 -10.12
C CYS A 98 -3.95 -0.60 -11.12
N SER A 99 -4.11 -0.03 -12.31
CA SER A 99 -3.05 0.03 -13.33
C SER A 99 -2.08 1.16 -12.97
N ILE A 100 -1.07 0.87 -12.16
CA ILE A 100 0.02 1.80 -11.86
C ILE A 100 0.98 1.79 -13.06
N HIS A 101 0.94 2.83 -13.90
CA HIS A 101 1.97 3.00 -14.93
C HIS A 101 3.22 3.59 -14.26
N LEU A 102 4.22 2.73 -14.01
CA LEU A 102 5.59 3.09 -13.61
C LEU A 102 6.38 3.58 -14.82
#